data_AF-A0A961Y478-F1
#
_entry.id   AF-A0A961Y478-F1
#
_cell.length_a   1.000
_cell.length_b   1.000
_cell.length_c   1.000
_cell.angle_alpha   90.00
_cell.angle_beta   90.00
_cell.angle_gamma   90.00
#
_symmetry.space_group_name_H-M   'P 1'
#
loop_
_entity.id
_entity.type
_entity.pdbx_description
1 polymer ?
#
loop_
_entity_poly.entity_id
_entity_poly.type
_entity_poly.pdbx_seq_one_letter_code
_entity_poly.pdbx_strand_id
1 'polypeptide(L)'
;EANDAVPILKQLSALKALVDAGQTVNVDAILEANSRLGQISQKIQAAATQEAELVGTLRQQLGEIVSSVGGYIDDTGAIILPDAVLFEQGQASITPRLASFLAQACAPWLTALKESGIQIAEVKIEGHASSEWRKNSTPREAYLGNLDLSQRRSQSVLRVCLDFVPDQTVLEWARKHLIAVGYSSVRPVVRDGNEDQVASRRVVFSVAPDRNALIEEIESDASKNGSERSLSPVDAYDRTLFGSWTDEDADCVNTRHEMLAANNVGHLILSEDGCSVVRGLWRDPYSGKEFTDASDVEIDHLVPLYWAWEHGAKNWTTEKRRAFFNDPIGLFVVNAAVNQEKGPRGPLDWLPPDEGFQCQYVTRFQRVLVKYQIELDDTERMRFDALSDEICHR
;
A
#
# COMPACT_ATOMS: atom_id res chain seq x y z
N GLU A 1 -22.35 -30.26 -2.32
CA GLU A 1 -21.62 -31.01 -3.36
C GLU A 1 -21.94 -30.62 -4.82
N ALA A 2 -22.92 -29.73 -5.10
CA ALA A 2 -23.22 -29.31 -6.49
C ALA A 2 -22.66 -27.93 -6.91
N ASN A 3 -22.04 -27.16 -5.99
CA ASN A 3 -21.58 -25.78 -6.28
C ASN A 3 -20.11 -25.67 -6.72
N ASP A 4 -19.30 -26.70 -6.49
CA ASP A 4 -17.87 -26.70 -6.88
C ASP A 4 -17.64 -27.20 -8.32
N ALA A 5 -18.68 -27.71 -8.99
CA ALA A 5 -18.58 -28.27 -10.33
C ALA A 5 -18.64 -27.21 -11.44
N VAL A 6 -19.26 -26.04 -11.20
CA VAL A 6 -19.50 -25.00 -12.21
C VAL A 6 -18.21 -24.34 -12.72
N PRO A 7 -17.22 -23.99 -11.85
CA PRO A 7 -15.95 -23.42 -12.31
C PRO A 7 -15.12 -24.43 -13.11
N ILE A 8 -15.09 -25.68 -12.66
CA ILE A 8 -14.35 -26.79 -13.30
C ILE A 8 -14.95 -27.11 -14.68
N LEU A 9 -16.28 -27.09 -14.80
CA LEU A 9 -16.96 -27.30 -16.09
C LEU A 9 -16.73 -26.16 -17.08
N LYS A 10 -16.62 -24.90 -16.60
CA LYS A 10 -16.23 -23.77 -17.44
C LYS A 10 -14.79 -23.89 -17.93
N GLN A 11 -13.85 -24.23 -17.04
CA GLN A 11 -12.45 -24.47 -17.41
C GLN A 11 -12.31 -25.64 -18.41
N LEU A 12 -13.03 -26.74 -18.21
CA LEU A 12 -13.07 -27.87 -19.15
C LEU A 12 -13.68 -27.49 -20.51
N SER A 13 -14.69 -26.62 -20.53
CA SER A 13 -15.29 -26.13 -21.78
C SER A 13 -14.35 -25.22 -22.57
N ALA A 14 -13.55 -24.40 -21.88
CA ALA A 14 -12.54 -23.55 -22.50
C ALA A 14 -11.34 -24.37 -23.02
N LEU A 15 -10.86 -25.35 -22.24
CA LEU A 15 -9.85 -26.31 -22.70
C LEU A 15 -10.32 -27.10 -23.92
N LYS A 16 -11.58 -27.51 -23.94
CA LYS A 16 -12.17 -28.22 -25.08
C LYS A 16 -12.23 -27.34 -26.33
N ALA A 17 -12.60 -26.07 -26.21
CA ALA A 17 -12.60 -25.13 -27.33
C ALA A 17 -11.19 -24.88 -27.90
N LEU A 18 -10.16 -24.87 -27.06
CA LEU A 18 -8.75 -24.71 -27.47
C LEU A 18 -8.21 -25.97 -28.17
N VAL A 19 -8.57 -27.16 -27.68
CA VAL A 19 -8.23 -28.45 -28.33
C VAL A 19 -8.97 -28.60 -29.66
N ASP A 20 -10.26 -28.25 -29.72
CA ASP A 20 -11.08 -28.30 -30.94
C ASP A 20 -10.61 -27.30 -32.01
N ALA A 21 -9.90 -26.22 -31.60
CA ALA A 21 -9.26 -25.24 -32.49
C ALA A 21 -7.86 -25.67 -32.99
N GLY A 22 -7.38 -26.87 -32.62
CA GLY A 22 -6.09 -27.40 -33.06
C GLY A 22 -4.87 -26.78 -32.38
N GLN A 23 -5.05 -26.04 -31.28
CA GLN A 23 -3.94 -25.54 -30.46
C GLN A 23 -3.44 -26.64 -29.52
N THR A 24 -2.13 -26.79 -29.43
CA THR A 24 -1.49 -27.69 -28.45
C THR A 24 -1.64 -27.09 -27.05
N VAL A 25 -2.69 -27.47 -26.34
CA VAL A 25 -2.86 -27.13 -24.92
C VAL A 25 -1.91 -28.01 -24.10
N ASN A 26 -0.93 -27.39 -23.45
CA ASN A 26 -0.08 -28.09 -22.49
C ASN A 26 -0.88 -28.28 -21.19
N VAL A 27 -1.71 -29.33 -21.17
CA VAL A 27 -2.58 -29.67 -20.04
C VAL A 27 -1.79 -29.87 -18.76
N ASP A 28 -0.55 -30.37 -18.85
CA ASP A 28 0.33 -30.55 -17.69
C ASP A 28 0.73 -29.21 -17.06
N ALA A 29 1.02 -28.19 -17.89
CA ALA A 29 1.32 -26.84 -17.39
C ALA A 29 0.10 -26.18 -16.69
N ILE A 30 -1.11 -26.44 -17.17
CA ILE A 30 -2.34 -25.95 -16.54
C ILE A 30 -2.60 -26.66 -15.21
N LEU A 31 -2.43 -27.98 -15.16
CA LEU A 31 -2.57 -28.76 -13.93
C LEU A 31 -1.54 -28.32 -12.88
N GLU A 32 -0.31 -28.02 -13.31
CA GLU A 32 0.74 -27.52 -12.45
C GLU A 32 0.42 -26.12 -11.92
N ALA A 33 -0.04 -25.20 -12.78
CA ALA A 33 -0.46 -23.86 -12.38
C ALA A 33 -1.64 -23.89 -11.39
N ASN A 34 -2.63 -24.77 -11.61
CA ASN A 34 -3.78 -24.92 -10.71
C ASN A 34 -3.37 -25.51 -9.35
N SER A 35 -2.41 -26.45 -9.34
CA SER A 35 -1.81 -26.97 -8.11
C SER A 35 -1.09 -25.87 -7.31
N ARG A 36 -0.31 -25.02 -8.01
CA ARG A 36 0.36 -23.86 -7.40
C ARG A 36 -0.63 -22.86 -6.81
N LEU A 37 -1.69 -22.50 -7.53
CA LEU A 37 -2.76 -21.63 -7.01
C LEU A 37 -3.41 -22.23 -5.75
N GLY A 38 -3.62 -23.54 -5.71
CA GLY A 38 -4.08 -24.25 -4.52
C GLY A 38 -3.13 -24.08 -3.32
N GLN A 39 -1.81 -24.20 -3.54
CA GLN A 39 -0.80 -24.02 -2.50
C GLN A 39 -0.74 -22.56 -1.98
N ILE A 40 -0.81 -21.58 -2.89
CA ILE A 40 -0.85 -20.15 -2.53
C ILE A 40 -2.10 -19.85 -1.69
N SER A 41 -3.27 -20.33 -2.13
CA SER A 41 -4.52 -20.16 -1.40
C SER A 41 -4.43 -20.77 0.01
N GLN A 42 -3.80 -21.94 0.15
CA GLN A 42 -3.60 -22.57 1.46
C GLN A 42 -2.69 -21.75 2.37
N LYS A 43 -1.60 -21.16 1.85
CA LYS A 43 -0.72 -20.29 2.65
C LYS A 43 -1.40 -19.02 3.11
N ILE A 44 -2.15 -18.36 2.23
CA ILE A 44 -2.94 -17.16 2.60
C ILE A 44 -3.97 -17.54 3.67
N GLN A 45 -4.65 -18.66 3.52
CA GLN A 45 -5.62 -19.13 4.51
C GLN A 45 -4.95 -19.51 5.84
N ALA A 46 -3.76 -20.11 5.81
CA ALA A 46 -2.98 -20.43 7.00
C ALA A 46 -2.55 -19.15 7.74
N ALA A 47 -2.04 -18.15 7.02
CA ALA A 47 -1.66 -16.85 7.59
C ALA A 47 -2.88 -16.16 8.24
N ALA A 48 -4.03 -16.13 7.56
CA ALA A 48 -5.27 -15.59 8.11
C ALA A 48 -5.75 -16.36 9.35
N THR A 49 -5.56 -17.69 9.36
CA THR A 49 -5.89 -18.53 10.52
C THR A 49 -4.99 -18.22 11.70
N GLN A 50 -3.67 -18.07 11.48
CA GLN A 50 -2.72 -17.67 12.54
C GLN A 50 -3.04 -16.29 13.11
N GLU A 51 -3.37 -15.31 12.26
CA GLU A 51 -3.81 -13.98 12.72
C GLU A 51 -5.07 -14.10 13.61
N ALA A 52 -6.07 -14.87 13.20
CA ALA A 52 -7.29 -15.08 13.99
C ALA A 52 -7.02 -15.81 15.33
N GLU A 53 -6.12 -16.79 15.35
CA GLU A 53 -5.69 -17.50 16.56
C GLU A 53 -4.96 -16.55 17.53
N LEU A 54 -4.11 -15.67 17.01
CA LEU A 54 -3.47 -14.62 17.80
C LEU A 54 -4.53 -13.69 18.42
N VAL A 55 -5.49 -13.19 17.63
CA VAL A 55 -6.58 -12.34 18.17
C VAL A 55 -7.36 -13.07 19.25
N GLY A 56 -7.67 -14.36 19.05
CA GLY A 56 -8.31 -15.20 20.06
C GLY A 56 -7.50 -15.30 21.36
N THR A 57 -6.20 -15.52 21.24
CA THR A 57 -5.26 -15.58 22.38
C THR A 57 -5.20 -14.27 23.14
N LEU A 58 -5.08 -13.14 22.42
CA LEU A 58 -5.06 -11.80 23.01
C LEU A 58 -6.37 -11.52 23.76
N ARG A 59 -7.52 -11.84 23.19
CA ARG A 59 -8.83 -11.69 23.85
C ARG A 59 -8.94 -12.55 25.09
N GLN A 60 -8.46 -13.79 25.04
CA GLN A 60 -8.49 -14.69 26.19
C GLN A 60 -7.59 -14.20 27.33
N GLN A 61 -6.35 -13.78 27.03
CA GLN A 61 -5.37 -13.43 28.05
C GLN A 61 -5.55 -12.00 28.59
N LEU A 62 -5.92 -11.05 27.72
CA LEU A 62 -5.91 -9.63 28.04
C LEU A 62 -7.31 -9.03 28.11
N GLY A 63 -8.35 -9.71 27.62
CA GLY A 63 -9.70 -9.13 27.48
C GLY A 63 -10.27 -8.57 28.78
N GLU A 64 -10.16 -9.30 29.89
CA GLU A 64 -10.61 -8.83 31.20
C GLU A 64 -9.77 -7.64 31.71
N ILE A 65 -8.44 -7.71 31.54
CA ILE A 65 -7.49 -6.67 31.96
C ILE A 65 -7.78 -5.37 31.19
N VAL A 66 -7.98 -5.46 29.88
CA VAL A 66 -8.32 -4.34 28.98
C VAL A 66 -9.68 -3.75 29.32
N SER A 67 -10.69 -4.60 29.56
CA SER A 67 -12.04 -4.14 29.93
C SER A 67 -12.06 -3.44 31.30
N SER A 68 -11.18 -3.82 32.24
CA SER A 68 -11.09 -3.20 33.58
C SER A 68 -10.70 -1.72 33.55
N VAL A 69 -10.07 -1.26 32.47
CA VAL A 69 -9.73 0.14 32.21
C VAL A 69 -10.64 0.79 31.17
N GLY A 70 -11.74 0.14 30.79
CA GLY A 70 -12.71 0.63 29.81
C GLY A 70 -12.23 0.55 28.36
N GLY A 71 -11.17 -0.23 28.10
CA GLY A 71 -10.70 -0.52 26.74
C GLY A 71 -11.40 -1.73 26.14
N TYR A 72 -11.03 -2.04 24.89
CA TYR A 72 -11.47 -3.24 24.18
C TYR A 72 -10.40 -3.73 23.19
N ILE A 73 -10.56 -4.95 22.69
CA ILE A 73 -9.71 -5.54 21.64
C ILE A 73 -10.56 -5.72 20.39
N ASP A 74 -10.19 -5.07 19.29
CA ASP A 74 -10.94 -5.16 18.03
C ASP A 74 -10.65 -6.47 17.26
N ASP A 75 -11.22 -6.61 16.06
CA ASP A 75 -11.08 -7.81 15.23
C ASP A 75 -9.70 -7.98 14.61
N THR A 76 -8.87 -6.94 14.64
CA THR A 76 -7.46 -7.00 14.22
C THR A 76 -6.52 -7.38 15.37
N GLY A 77 -7.05 -7.50 16.59
CA GLY A 77 -6.27 -7.73 17.80
C GLY A 77 -5.66 -6.45 18.38
N ALA A 78 -5.98 -5.28 17.84
CA ALA A 78 -5.54 -4.02 18.41
C ALA A 78 -6.22 -3.77 19.75
N ILE A 79 -5.44 -3.39 20.77
CA ILE A 79 -5.95 -3.03 22.10
C ILE A 79 -6.18 -1.52 22.12
N ILE A 80 -7.44 -1.11 22.26
CA ILE A 80 -7.84 0.29 22.27
C ILE A 80 -8.20 0.70 23.69
N LEU A 81 -7.47 1.67 24.23
CA LEU A 81 -7.66 2.19 25.58
C LEU A 81 -8.05 3.68 25.52
N PRO A 82 -9.13 4.09 26.24
CA PRO A 82 -9.53 5.49 26.28
C PRO A 82 -8.50 6.34 27.05
N ASP A 83 -8.01 7.42 26.44
CA ASP A 83 -6.96 8.27 27.02
C ASP A 83 -7.34 8.89 28.37
N ALA A 84 -8.62 9.24 28.54
CA ALA A 84 -9.15 9.86 29.75
C ALA A 84 -9.02 8.98 31.01
N VAL A 85 -8.81 7.67 30.84
CA VAL A 85 -8.58 6.74 31.95
C VAL A 85 -7.09 6.54 32.23
N LEU A 86 -6.25 6.91 31.27
CA LEU A 86 -4.84 6.58 31.25
C LEU A 86 -3.94 7.76 31.63
N PHE A 87 -4.32 8.97 31.24
CA PHE A 87 -3.57 10.19 31.46
C PHE A 87 -4.44 11.29 32.05
N GLU A 88 -3.83 12.11 32.90
CA GLU A 88 -4.41 13.40 33.29
C GLU A 88 -4.45 14.35 32.07
N GLN A 89 -5.40 15.29 32.10
CA GLN A 89 -5.64 16.20 30.98
C GLN A 89 -4.36 17.01 30.66
N GLY A 90 -3.93 16.95 29.39
CA GLY A 90 -2.75 17.68 28.91
C GLY A 90 -1.41 17.15 29.43
N GLN A 91 -1.41 16.01 30.14
CA GLN A 91 -0.21 15.38 30.68
C GLN A 91 0.14 14.09 29.94
N ALA A 92 1.42 13.76 29.96
CA ALA A 92 1.96 12.50 29.43
C ALA A 92 2.51 11.59 30.55
N SER A 93 2.40 12.00 31.82
CA SER A 93 2.81 11.18 32.95
C SER A 93 1.87 10.01 33.15
N ILE A 94 2.45 8.83 33.41
CA ILE A 94 1.73 7.59 33.65
C ILE A 94 0.98 7.69 34.98
N THR A 95 -0.34 7.50 34.94
CA THR A 95 -1.17 7.43 36.16
C THR A 95 -0.96 6.11 36.89
N PRO A 96 -1.24 6.01 38.22
CA PRO A 96 -1.16 4.74 38.94
C PRO A 96 -2.06 3.65 38.34
N ARG A 97 -3.23 4.04 37.81
CA ARG A 97 -4.15 3.13 37.13
C ARG A 97 -3.54 2.56 35.85
N LEU A 98 -2.95 3.41 35.01
CA LEU A 98 -2.24 2.98 33.81
C LEU A 98 -1.02 2.12 34.15
N ALA A 99 -0.24 2.48 35.18
CA ALA A 99 0.90 1.67 35.62
C ALA A 99 0.48 0.26 36.03
N SER A 100 -0.62 0.13 36.80
CA SER A 100 -1.16 -1.17 37.20
C SER A 100 -1.66 -2.01 36.03
N PHE A 101 -2.27 -1.37 35.02
CA PHE A 101 -2.64 -2.03 33.77
C PHE A 101 -1.39 -2.52 33.00
N LEU A 102 -0.39 -1.65 32.79
CA LEU A 102 0.82 -2.00 32.05
C LEU A 102 1.60 -3.12 32.72
N ALA A 103 1.67 -3.14 34.05
CA ALA A 103 2.29 -4.21 34.83
C ALA A 103 1.65 -5.58 34.60
N GLN A 104 0.36 -5.63 34.29
CA GLN A 104 -0.38 -6.87 34.05
C GLN A 104 -0.42 -7.24 32.56
N ALA A 105 -0.45 -6.26 31.66
CA ALA A 105 -0.70 -6.48 30.24
C ALA A 105 0.58 -6.61 29.38
N CYS A 106 1.66 -5.89 29.71
CA CYS A 106 2.79 -5.75 28.78
C CYS A 106 3.56 -7.05 28.51
N ALA A 107 3.89 -7.81 29.56
CA ALA A 107 4.54 -9.10 29.41
C ALA A 107 3.67 -10.10 28.61
N PRO A 108 2.42 -10.42 29.02
CA PRO A 108 1.61 -11.37 28.25
C PRO A 108 1.30 -10.92 26.83
N TRP A 109 1.11 -9.61 26.60
CA TRP A 109 0.92 -9.08 25.25
C TRP A 109 2.13 -9.34 24.34
N LEU A 110 3.33 -8.95 24.76
CA LEU A 110 4.54 -9.12 23.95
C LEU A 110 4.94 -10.59 23.80
N THR A 111 4.69 -11.42 24.83
CA THR A 111 4.89 -12.87 24.73
C THR A 111 3.95 -13.49 23.70
N ALA A 112 2.65 -13.17 23.73
CA ALA A 112 1.68 -13.68 22.77
C ALA A 112 2.05 -13.29 21.32
N LEU A 113 2.50 -12.05 21.11
CA LEU A 113 2.96 -11.62 19.79
C LEU A 113 4.20 -12.41 19.33
N LYS A 114 5.22 -12.54 20.19
CA LYS A 114 6.45 -13.26 19.87
C LYS A 114 6.21 -14.75 19.59
N GLU A 115 5.29 -15.38 20.32
CA GLU A 115 5.00 -16.81 20.24
C GLU A 115 3.95 -17.16 19.18
N SER A 116 3.31 -16.16 18.55
CA SER A 116 2.28 -16.34 17.54
C SER A 116 2.73 -17.11 16.29
N GLY A 117 4.04 -17.14 16.01
CA GLY A 117 4.59 -17.68 14.77
C GLY A 117 4.39 -16.78 13.54
N ILE A 118 3.70 -15.65 13.71
CA ILE A 118 3.50 -14.65 12.65
C ILE A 118 4.80 -13.85 12.49
N GLN A 119 5.23 -13.65 11.24
CA GLN A 119 6.28 -12.68 10.95
C GLN A 119 5.73 -11.28 11.21
N ILE A 120 6.30 -10.57 12.18
CA ILE A 120 5.84 -9.24 12.59
C ILE A 120 6.82 -8.22 12.09
N ALA A 121 6.36 -7.26 11.28
CA ALA A 121 7.17 -6.14 10.84
C ALA A 121 7.29 -5.09 11.94
N GLU A 122 6.16 -4.70 12.53
CA GLU A 122 6.09 -3.61 13.50
C GLU A 122 5.07 -3.89 14.60
N VAL A 123 5.40 -3.49 15.83
CA VAL A 123 4.47 -3.40 16.96
C VAL A 123 4.40 -1.94 17.38
N LYS A 124 3.22 -1.36 17.53
CA LYS A 124 3.06 0.07 17.78
C LYS A 124 2.30 0.33 19.07
N ILE A 125 2.78 1.32 19.80
CA ILE A 125 2.01 2.03 20.80
C ILE A 125 1.70 3.41 20.22
N GLU A 126 0.44 3.62 19.89
CA GLU A 126 -0.04 4.78 19.17
C GLU A 126 -0.82 5.71 20.09
N GLY A 127 -0.53 7.00 20.00
CA GLY A 127 -1.20 8.05 20.74
C GLY A 127 -2.07 8.84 19.77
N HIS A 128 -3.35 8.94 20.08
CA HIS A 128 -4.32 9.65 19.25
C HIS A 128 -5.00 10.73 20.08
N ALA A 129 -5.28 11.86 19.44
CA ALA A 129 -5.95 13.00 20.05
C ALA A 129 -7.18 13.41 19.23
N SER A 130 -8.10 14.10 19.89
CA SER A 130 -9.19 14.81 19.21
C SER A 130 -8.68 16.04 18.45
N SER A 131 -9.49 16.60 17.56
CA SER A 131 -9.15 17.85 16.87
C SER A 131 -9.02 19.08 17.79
N GLU A 132 -9.61 19.03 18.99
CA GLU A 132 -9.51 20.11 19.98
C GLU A 132 -8.20 20.11 20.77
N TRP A 133 -7.81 21.28 21.30
CA TRP A 133 -6.62 21.45 22.15
C TRP A 133 -6.87 22.36 23.36
N ARG A 134 -6.92 23.67 23.15
CA ARG A 134 -7.29 24.67 24.17
C ARG A 134 -8.35 25.60 23.61
N LYS A 135 -9.09 26.25 24.50
CA LYS A 135 -10.04 27.29 24.11
C LYS A 135 -9.32 28.37 23.31
N ASN A 136 -9.88 28.72 22.15
CA ASN A 136 -9.35 29.71 21.19
C ASN A 136 -8.06 29.32 20.46
N SER A 137 -7.63 28.05 20.49
CA SER A 137 -6.52 27.61 19.62
C SER A 137 -6.94 27.62 18.15
N THR A 138 -6.03 28.04 17.28
CA THR A 138 -6.16 27.83 15.83
C THR A 138 -6.02 26.35 15.48
N PRO A 139 -6.52 25.90 14.30
CA PRO A 139 -6.35 24.50 13.87
C PRO A 139 -4.89 24.04 13.84
N ARG A 140 -3.96 24.93 13.44
CA ARG A 140 -2.52 24.63 13.41
C ARG A 140 -1.95 24.44 14.81
N GLU A 141 -2.29 25.31 15.76
CA GLU A 141 -1.84 25.18 17.14
C GLU A 141 -2.39 23.93 17.81
N ALA A 142 -3.65 23.61 17.54
CA ALA A 142 -4.28 22.40 18.05
C ALA A 142 -3.58 21.15 17.50
N TYR A 143 -3.35 21.08 16.19
CA TYR A 143 -2.64 19.98 15.56
C TYR A 143 -1.23 19.78 16.12
N LEU A 144 -0.43 20.84 16.22
CA LEU A 144 0.96 20.75 16.70
C LEU A 144 1.02 20.41 18.20
N GLY A 145 0.13 20.97 19.01
CA GLY A 145 0.02 20.64 20.44
C GLY A 145 -0.38 19.19 20.67
N ASN A 146 -1.34 18.70 19.90
CA ASN A 146 -1.77 17.29 19.92
C ASN A 146 -0.70 16.35 19.38
N LEU A 147 0.08 16.76 18.37
CA LEU A 147 1.18 15.97 17.83
C LEU A 147 2.25 15.73 18.90
N ASP A 148 2.68 16.80 19.57
CA ASP A 148 3.65 16.70 20.66
C ASP A 148 3.11 15.88 21.84
N LEU A 149 1.87 16.14 22.29
CA LEU A 149 1.30 15.44 23.44
C LEU A 149 1.10 13.94 23.15
N SER A 150 0.56 13.61 21.98
CA SER A 150 0.34 12.21 21.59
C SER A 150 1.67 11.44 21.48
N GLN A 151 2.72 12.04 20.91
CA GLN A 151 4.04 11.42 20.85
C GLN A 151 4.62 11.17 22.26
N ARG A 152 4.54 12.17 23.15
CA ARG A 152 5.04 12.03 24.53
C ARG A 152 4.28 10.98 25.33
N ARG A 153 2.96 10.86 25.13
CA ARG A 153 2.14 9.81 25.75
C ARG A 153 2.57 8.43 25.28
N SER A 154 2.63 8.20 23.97
CA SER A 154 3.07 6.91 23.40
C SER A 154 4.44 6.49 23.90
N GLN A 155 5.40 7.43 23.91
CA GLN A 155 6.76 7.15 24.38
C GLN A 155 6.80 6.82 25.88
N SER A 156 5.98 7.49 26.68
CA SER A 156 5.87 7.21 28.12
C SER A 156 5.29 5.82 28.39
N VAL A 157 4.26 5.42 27.63
CA VAL A 157 3.68 4.08 27.71
C VAL A 157 4.70 3.04 27.30
N LEU A 158 5.37 3.21 26.15
CA LEU A 158 6.38 2.27 25.66
C LEU A 158 7.48 2.05 26.70
N ARG A 159 8.04 3.12 27.26
CA ARG A 159 9.11 3.02 28.26
C ARG A 159 8.68 2.17 29.46
N VAL A 160 7.53 2.50 30.06
CA VAL A 160 7.02 1.76 31.23
C VAL A 160 6.62 0.34 30.87
N CYS A 161 6.12 0.11 29.65
CA CYS A 161 5.77 -1.22 29.19
C CYS A 161 6.99 -2.14 29.15
N LEU A 162 8.14 -1.66 28.63
CA LEU A 162 9.38 -2.41 28.61
C LEU A 162 9.93 -2.69 30.02
N ASP A 163 9.71 -1.80 31.00
CA ASP A 163 10.11 -2.01 32.39
C ASP A 163 9.36 -3.20 33.05
N PHE A 164 8.18 -3.56 32.53
CA PHE A 164 7.36 -4.66 33.02
C PHE A 164 7.53 -5.99 32.26
N VAL A 165 8.54 -6.11 31.39
CA VAL A 165 8.86 -7.35 30.66
C VAL A 165 10.07 -8.02 31.31
N PRO A 166 9.88 -9.00 32.21
CA PRO A 166 11.00 -9.62 32.93
C PRO A 166 11.80 -10.60 32.06
N ASP A 167 11.15 -11.26 31.09
CA ASP A 167 11.79 -12.20 30.19
C ASP A 167 12.71 -11.47 29.20
N GLN A 168 14.01 -11.77 29.25
CA GLN A 168 15.00 -11.09 28.42
C GLN A 168 14.85 -11.38 26.94
N THR A 169 14.39 -12.59 26.57
CA THR A 169 14.18 -12.98 25.17
C THR A 169 13.01 -12.20 24.58
N VAL A 170 11.92 -12.05 25.35
CA VAL A 170 10.77 -11.23 24.96
C VAL A 170 11.17 -9.76 24.88
N LEU A 171 11.95 -9.26 25.84
CA LEU A 171 12.43 -7.87 25.88
C LEU A 171 13.34 -7.53 24.69
N GLU A 172 14.29 -8.40 24.34
CA GLU A 172 15.16 -8.23 23.17
C GLU A 172 14.37 -8.25 21.86
N TRP A 173 13.39 -9.15 21.75
CA TRP A 173 12.49 -9.20 20.61
C TRP A 173 11.66 -7.90 20.53
N ALA A 174 11.08 -7.44 21.65
CA ALA A 174 10.29 -6.23 21.70
C ALA A 174 11.10 -5.00 21.27
N ARG A 175 12.37 -4.88 21.67
CA ARG A 175 13.25 -3.76 21.27
C ARG A 175 13.50 -3.67 19.75
N LYS A 176 13.33 -4.77 19.01
CA LYS A 176 13.49 -4.80 17.54
C LYS A 176 12.23 -4.41 16.79
N HIS A 177 11.05 -4.53 17.41
CA HIS A 177 9.76 -4.38 16.71
C HIS A 177 8.87 -3.28 17.30
N LEU A 178 9.01 -2.96 18.59
CA LEU A 178 8.13 -2.04 19.31
C LEU A 178 8.54 -0.58 19.10
N ILE A 179 7.60 0.22 18.59
CA ILE A 179 7.77 1.66 18.36
C ILE A 179 6.64 2.46 19.04
N ALA A 180 6.92 3.74 19.30
CA ALA A 180 5.95 4.69 19.84
C ALA A 180 5.65 5.79 18.81
N VAL A 181 4.36 5.97 18.49
CA VAL A 181 3.92 6.91 17.45
C VAL A 181 2.85 7.85 17.99
N GLY A 182 3.00 9.16 17.76
CA GLY A 182 1.97 10.17 18.00
C GLY A 182 1.30 10.60 16.71
N TYR A 183 -0.01 10.37 16.59
CA TYR A 183 -0.78 10.69 15.37
C TYR A 183 -1.53 12.02 15.43
N SER A 184 -1.45 12.77 16.53
CA SER A 184 -2.27 13.98 16.72
C SER A 184 -3.76 13.66 16.44
N SER A 185 -4.45 14.55 15.73
CA SER A 185 -5.83 14.39 15.25
C SER A 185 -5.92 13.92 13.79
N VAL A 186 -4.92 13.22 13.26
CA VAL A 186 -4.91 12.72 11.85
C VAL A 186 -5.91 11.58 11.65
N ARG A 187 -6.21 10.82 12.71
CA ARG A 187 -7.08 9.63 12.67
C ARG A 187 -8.25 9.77 13.67
N PRO A 188 -9.14 10.76 13.48
CA PRO A 188 -10.29 10.97 14.36
C PRO A 188 -11.25 9.79 14.25
N VAL A 189 -11.91 9.46 15.35
CA VAL A 189 -13.04 8.52 15.34
C VAL A 189 -14.28 9.32 14.92
N VAL A 190 -14.92 8.92 13.83
CA VAL A 190 -16.09 9.61 13.28
C VAL A 190 -17.34 8.74 13.47
N ARG A 191 -18.41 9.32 14.02
CA ARG A 191 -19.73 8.71 14.18
C ARG A 191 -20.77 9.64 13.55
N ASP A 192 -21.60 9.11 12.66
CA ASP A 192 -22.64 9.88 11.95
C ASP A 192 -22.11 11.16 11.28
N GLY A 193 -20.91 11.06 10.68
CA GLY A 193 -20.25 12.18 9.99
C GLY A 193 -19.62 13.23 10.91
N ASN A 194 -19.70 13.07 12.24
CA ASN A 194 -19.11 13.98 13.22
C ASN A 194 -18.01 13.29 14.02
N GLU A 195 -16.99 14.05 14.42
CA GLU A 195 -15.95 13.52 15.30
C GLU A 195 -16.52 13.17 16.68
N ASP A 196 -16.28 11.94 17.12
CA ASP A 196 -16.37 11.57 18.52
C ASP A 196 -15.05 11.90 19.21
N GLN A 197 -14.98 13.09 19.80
CA GLN A 197 -13.76 13.59 20.42
C GLN A 197 -13.29 12.70 21.58
N VAL A 198 -14.21 12.06 22.31
CA VAL A 198 -13.86 11.17 23.41
C VAL A 198 -13.19 9.91 22.88
N ALA A 199 -13.75 9.28 21.85
CA ALA A 199 -13.18 8.10 21.22
C ALA A 199 -11.90 8.42 20.41
N SER A 200 -11.77 9.63 19.85
CA SER A 200 -10.55 10.09 19.19
C SER A 200 -9.35 10.12 20.14
N ARG A 201 -9.57 10.44 21.42
CA ARG A 201 -8.53 10.43 22.45
C ARG A 201 -8.32 9.02 22.99
N ARG A 202 -7.31 8.33 22.46
CA ARG A 202 -7.04 6.93 22.80
C ARG A 202 -5.56 6.60 22.68
N VAL A 203 -5.16 5.55 23.38
CA VAL A 203 -3.92 4.82 23.13
C VAL A 203 -4.27 3.50 22.46
N VAL A 204 -3.57 3.16 21.38
CA VAL A 204 -3.76 1.90 20.66
C VAL A 204 -2.48 1.09 20.71
N PHE A 205 -2.58 -0.17 21.08
CA PHE A 205 -1.51 -1.15 20.96
C PHE A 205 -1.84 -2.02 19.76
N SER A 206 -1.06 -1.91 18.69
CA SER A 206 -1.33 -2.58 17.42
C SER A 206 -0.11 -3.39 16.97
N VAL A 207 -0.36 -4.38 16.12
CA VAL A 207 0.68 -5.20 15.48
C VAL A 207 0.44 -5.22 13.97
N ALA A 208 1.52 -5.10 13.21
CA ALA A 208 1.51 -5.18 11.76
C ALA A 208 2.31 -6.42 11.32
N PRO A 209 1.66 -7.45 10.77
CA PRO A 209 2.33 -8.58 10.14
C PRO A 209 3.22 -8.12 8.98
N ASP A 210 4.32 -8.82 8.77
CA ASP A 210 5.19 -8.65 7.61
C ASP A 210 4.57 -9.32 6.39
N ARG A 211 3.74 -8.55 5.69
CA ARG A 211 3.07 -9.01 4.47
C ARG A 211 4.06 -9.20 3.32
N ASN A 212 5.20 -8.51 3.33
CA ASN A 212 6.22 -8.70 2.31
C ASN A 212 6.92 -10.03 2.50
N ALA A 213 7.26 -10.42 3.72
CA ALA A 213 7.83 -11.74 4.01
C ALA A 213 6.89 -12.89 3.59
N LEU A 214 5.58 -12.74 3.80
CA LEU A 214 4.59 -13.72 3.33
C LEU A 214 4.55 -13.81 1.79
N ILE A 215 4.62 -12.66 1.11
CA ILE A 215 4.67 -12.59 -0.36
C ILE A 215 5.97 -13.23 -0.87
N GLU A 216 7.12 -12.90 -0.28
CA GLU A 216 8.42 -13.47 -0.62
C GLU A 216 8.44 -14.99 -0.40
N GLU A 217 7.83 -15.51 0.67
CA GLU A 217 7.71 -16.94 0.90
C GLU A 217 6.82 -17.61 -0.17
N ILE A 218 5.72 -16.98 -0.53
CA ILE A 218 4.83 -17.43 -1.60
C ILE A 218 5.58 -17.45 -2.96
N GLU A 219 6.35 -16.41 -3.26
CA GLU A 219 7.16 -16.30 -4.48
C GLU A 219 8.33 -17.31 -4.49
N SER A 220 8.96 -17.53 -3.34
CA SER A 220 10.03 -18.52 -3.15
C SER A 220 9.53 -19.95 -3.35
N ASP A 221 8.35 -20.28 -2.83
CA ASP A 221 7.77 -21.61 -3.00
C ASP A 221 7.16 -21.82 -4.38
N ALA A 222 6.62 -20.77 -5.00
CA ALA A 222 6.21 -20.78 -6.41
C ALA A 222 7.38 -21.03 -7.37
N SER A 223 8.60 -20.62 -6.99
CA SER A 223 9.81 -20.79 -7.81
C SER A 223 10.57 -22.10 -7.55
N LYS A 224 10.40 -22.76 -6.40
CA LYS A 224 11.12 -24.02 -6.05
C LYS A 224 10.59 -25.30 -6.71
N ASN A 225 9.33 -25.34 -7.18
CA ASN A 225 8.73 -26.54 -7.78
C ASN A 225 8.60 -26.50 -9.31
N GLY A 226 9.01 -25.41 -9.95
CA GLY A 226 9.25 -25.39 -11.39
C GLY A 226 10.66 -25.92 -11.68
N SER A 227 10.78 -26.83 -12.65
CA SER A 227 12.07 -27.28 -13.16
C SER A 227 13.05 -26.11 -13.34
N GLU A 228 14.28 -26.33 -12.89
CA GLU A 228 15.37 -25.36 -12.86
C GLU A 228 15.37 -24.40 -14.06
N ARG A 229 14.89 -23.18 -13.82
CA ARG A 229 15.46 -22.00 -14.44
C ARG A 229 15.85 -21.05 -13.33
N SER A 230 17.07 -21.24 -12.84
CA SER A 230 17.85 -20.25 -12.10
C SER A 230 17.59 -18.87 -12.71
N LEU A 231 16.82 -18.04 -12.01
CA LEU A 231 16.72 -16.62 -12.31
C LEU A 231 18.06 -16.02 -11.92
N SER A 232 18.89 -15.79 -12.93
CA SER A 232 20.11 -15.00 -12.78
C SER A 232 19.77 -13.62 -12.21
N PRO A 233 20.73 -12.86 -11.66
CA PRO A 233 20.56 -11.47 -11.19
C PRO A 233 19.97 -10.47 -12.20
N VAL A 234 19.58 -10.94 -13.38
CA VAL A 234 18.91 -10.21 -14.48
C VAL A 234 17.39 -10.09 -14.24
N ASP A 235 16.79 -10.83 -13.30
CA ASP A 235 15.33 -10.82 -13.07
C ASP A 235 14.82 -9.86 -11.99
N ALA A 236 15.70 -9.31 -11.13
CA ALA A 236 15.30 -8.30 -10.15
C ALA A 236 15.01 -6.97 -10.87
N TYR A 237 13.85 -6.36 -10.57
CA TYR A 237 13.50 -5.06 -11.13
C TYR A 237 14.53 -3.99 -10.73
N ASP A 238 15.17 -3.39 -11.73
CA ASP A 238 16.03 -2.22 -11.56
C ASP A 238 15.53 -1.07 -12.45
N ARG A 239 14.94 -0.06 -11.80
CA ARG A 239 14.43 1.14 -12.46
C ARG A 239 15.50 1.86 -13.27
N THR A 240 16.76 1.81 -12.84
CA THR A 240 17.85 2.54 -13.51
C THR A 240 18.12 2.03 -14.92
N LEU A 241 17.68 0.80 -15.24
CA LEU A 241 17.79 0.21 -16.57
C LEU A 241 16.88 0.88 -17.62
N PHE A 242 15.87 1.64 -17.19
CA PHE A 242 15.05 2.49 -18.07
C PHE A 242 15.70 3.84 -18.37
N GLY A 243 16.78 4.20 -17.66
CA GLY A 243 17.49 5.46 -17.82
C GLY A 243 16.88 6.61 -17.03
N SER A 244 17.12 7.82 -17.52
CA SER A 244 16.65 9.09 -16.96
C SER A 244 15.89 9.88 -18.03
N TRP A 245 15.31 11.01 -17.63
CA TRP A 245 14.82 12.00 -18.58
C TRP A 245 15.96 12.41 -19.50
N THR A 246 15.74 12.30 -20.80
CA THR A 246 16.73 12.65 -21.82
C THR A 246 16.45 14.03 -22.39
N ASP A 247 17.48 14.67 -22.91
CA ASP A 247 17.40 15.86 -23.74
C ASP A 247 17.82 15.39 -25.15
N GLU A 248 16.85 15.05 -26.00
CA GLU A 248 17.11 14.41 -27.29
C GLU A 248 17.54 15.43 -28.36
N ASP A 249 17.08 16.67 -28.28
CA ASP A 249 17.40 17.73 -29.24
C ASP A 249 18.57 18.64 -28.78
N ALA A 250 19.10 18.38 -27.58
CA ALA A 250 20.22 19.06 -26.96
C ALA A 250 19.96 20.56 -26.72
N ASP A 251 18.71 20.91 -26.44
CA ASP A 251 18.29 22.29 -26.15
C ASP A 251 18.37 22.67 -24.66
N CYS A 252 18.84 21.75 -23.81
CA CYS A 252 18.92 21.76 -22.35
C CYS A 252 17.64 21.39 -21.58
N VAL A 253 16.50 21.26 -22.26
CA VAL A 253 15.21 20.92 -21.67
C VAL A 253 14.99 19.42 -21.78
N ASN A 254 15.15 18.70 -20.69
CA ASN A 254 14.88 17.26 -20.71
C ASN A 254 13.38 16.93 -20.86
N THR A 255 13.06 15.68 -21.20
CA THR A 255 11.69 15.19 -21.43
C THR A 255 10.71 15.54 -20.32
N ARG A 256 11.12 15.62 -19.05
CA ARG A 256 10.21 16.08 -17.98
C ARG A 256 9.74 17.51 -18.26
N HIS A 257 10.67 18.42 -18.55
CA HIS A 257 10.36 19.81 -18.77
C HIS A 257 9.74 20.07 -20.15
N GLU A 258 10.06 19.26 -21.16
CA GLU A 258 9.34 19.25 -22.45
C GLU A 258 7.86 18.91 -22.22
N MET A 259 7.56 17.85 -21.44
CA MET A 259 6.19 17.46 -21.13
C MET A 259 5.45 18.54 -20.34
N LEU A 260 6.11 19.20 -19.39
CA LEU A 260 5.53 20.32 -18.65
C LEU A 260 5.23 21.52 -19.56
N ALA A 261 6.14 21.86 -20.48
CA ALA A 261 5.94 22.96 -21.42
C ALA A 261 4.82 22.66 -22.43
N ALA A 262 4.80 21.46 -22.99
CA ALA A 262 3.83 21.03 -24.00
C ALA A 262 2.39 20.92 -23.46
N ASN A 263 2.23 20.57 -22.18
CA ASN A 263 0.92 20.41 -21.54
C ASN A 263 0.46 21.63 -20.74
N ASN A 264 1.23 22.72 -20.75
CA ASN A 264 0.82 23.97 -20.14
C ASN A 264 -0.25 24.66 -20.99
N VAL A 265 -1.36 25.05 -20.36
CA VAL A 265 -2.46 25.78 -21.03
C VAL A 265 -2.53 27.25 -20.60
N GLY A 266 -1.59 27.71 -19.77
CA GLY A 266 -1.53 29.07 -19.24
C GLY A 266 -0.21 29.78 -19.54
N HIS A 267 0.18 30.71 -18.68
CA HIS A 267 1.46 31.40 -18.79
C HIS A 267 2.59 30.54 -18.20
N LEU A 268 3.57 30.19 -19.02
CA LEU A 268 4.72 29.39 -18.64
C LEU A 268 5.83 30.27 -18.05
N ILE A 269 6.42 29.85 -16.92
CA ILE A 269 7.59 30.50 -16.32
C ILE A 269 8.71 29.47 -16.25
N LEU A 270 9.84 29.81 -16.86
CA LEU A 270 11.06 29.00 -16.85
C LEU A 270 12.03 29.50 -15.75
N SER A 271 12.99 28.66 -15.42
CA SER A 271 14.17 29.02 -14.62
C SER A 271 15.01 30.09 -15.33
N GLU A 272 15.93 30.72 -14.59
CA GLU A 272 16.79 31.79 -15.12
C GLU A 272 17.67 31.33 -16.29
N ASP A 273 18.11 30.06 -16.28
CA ASP A 273 18.86 29.43 -17.36
C ASP A 273 17.99 28.97 -18.54
N GLY A 274 16.66 29.05 -18.42
CA GLY A 274 15.70 28.63 -19.43
C GLY A 274 15.49 27.12 -19.56
N CYS A 275 16.21 26.28 -18.80
CA CYS A 275 16.23 24.83 -19.00
C CYS A 275 15.16 24.06 -18.23
N SER A 276 14.47 24.72 -17.29
CA SER A 276 13.48 24.08 -16.42
C SER A 276 12.20 24.89 -16.31
N VAL A 277 11.05 24.23 -16.45
CA VAL A 277 9.74 24.80 -16.15
C VAL A 277 9.54 24.89 -14.63
N VAL A 278 9.26 26.10 -14.13
CA VAL A 278 9.05 26.40 -12.71
C VAL A 278 7.57 26.62 -12.39
N ARG A 279 6.85 27.32 -13.26
CA ARG A 279 5.38 27.49 -13.13
C ARG A 279 4.68 27.40 -14.47
N GLY A 280 3.40 27.05 -14.41
CA GLY A 280 2.52 26.94 -15.57
C GLY A 280 1.07 26.88 -15.11
N LEU A 281 0.22 26.32 -15.96
CA LEU A 281 -1.13 25.87 -15.63
C LEU A 281 -1.34 24.51 -16.28
N TRP A 282 -1.47 23.47 -15.46
CA TRP A 282 -1.71 22.10 -15.90
C TRP A 282 -3.06 21.63 -15.41
N ARG A 283 -3.82 21.01 -16.32
CA ARG A 283 -5.06 20.30 -15.99
C ARG A 283 -4.69 18.85 -15.76
N ASP A 284 -4.72 18.40 -14.52
CA ASP A 284 -4.44 17.01 -14.16
C ASP A 284 -5.59 16.11 -14.62
N PRO A 285 -5.37 15.23 -15.62
CA PRO A 285 -6.42 14.38 -16.13
C PRO A 285 -6.83 13.28 -15.15
N TYR A 286 -6.04 12.97 -14.11
CA TYR A 286 -6.41 11.93 -13.16
C TYR A 286 -7.38 12.42 -12.09
N SER A 287 -7.26 13.69 -11.68
CA SER A 287 -8.11 14.27 -10.62
C SER A 287 -9.10 15.33 -11.11
N GLY A 288 -8.99 15.79 -12.36
CA GLY A 288 -9.77 16.89 -12.92
C GLY A 288 -9.39 18.27 -12.35
N LYS A 289 -8.35 18.35 -11.51
CA LYS A 289 -7.91 19.59 -10.84
C LYS A 289 -6.86 20.33 -11.65
N GLU A 290 -6.70 21.62 -11.36
CA GLU A 290 -5.66 22.46 -11.94
C GLU A 290 -4.52 22.71 -10.95
N PHE A 291 -3.29 22.74 -11.46
CA PHE A 291 -2.07 23.03 -10.70
C PHE A 291 -1.24 24.09 -11.41
N THR A 292 -0.51 24.90 -10.65
CA THR A 292 0.28 26.01 -11.20
C THR A 292 1.76 25.99 -10.82
N ASP A 293 2.14 25.18 -9.83
CA ASP A 293 3.53 24.99 -9.43
C ASP A 293 4.07 23.68 -10.03
N ALA A 294 5.24 23.73 -10.66
CA ALA A 294 5.86 22.54 -11.24
C ALA A 294 6.24 21.49 -10.18
N SER A 295 6.34 21.88 -8.90
CA SER A 295 6.58 20.94 -7.80
C SER A 295 5.35 20.12 -7.39
N ASP A 296 4.14 20.60 -7.70
CA ASP A 296 2.89 19.92 -7.32
C ASP A 296 2.50 18.81 -8.31
N VAL A 297 3.19 18.75 -9.46
CA VAL A 297 2.93 17.83 -10.55
C VAL A 297 4.13 16.93 -10.86
N GLU A 298 3.82 15.70 -11.24
CA GLU A 298 4.78 14.71 -11.70
C GLU A 298 4.49 14.32 -13.15
N ILE A 299 5.52 13.80 -13.83
CA ILE A 299 5.34 13.13 -15.12
C ILE A 299 5.16 11.66 -14.83
N ASP A 300 3.91 11.21 -14.90
CA ASP A 300 3.56 9.80 -14.75
C ASP A 300 3.82 9.04 -16.05
N HIS A 301 4.29 7.80 -15.89
CA HIS A 301 4.27 6.79 -16.93
C HIS A 301 2.92 6.07 -16.89
N LEU A 302 2.03 6.39 -17.85
CA LEU A 302 0.69 5.81 -17.98
C LEU A 302 0.71 4.30 -17.77
N VAL A 303 1.64 3.62 -18.44
CA VAL A 303 2.02 2.24 -18.14
C VAL A 303 3.20 2.28 -17.15
N PRO A 304 3.02 1.91 -15.87
CA PRO A 304 4.10 1.96 -14.90
C PRO A 304 5.31 1.14 -15.32
N LEU A 305 6.51 1.62 -15.06
CA LEU A 305 7.75 0.95 -15.46
C LEU A 305 7.89 -0.46 -14.86
N TYR A 306 7.47 -0.63 -13.59
CA TYR A 306 7.44 -1.94 -12.94
C TYR A 306 6.39 -2.86 -13.58
N TRP A 307 5.20 -2.33 -13.88
CA TRP A 307 4.17 -3.10 -14.59
C TRP A 307 4.69 -3.56 -15.95
N ALA A 308 5.33 -2.68 -16.73
CA ALA A 308 5.95 -3.06 -18.00
C ALA A 308 7.06 -4.11 -17.84
N TRP A 309 7.86 -4.03 -16.77
CA TRP A 309 8.90 -5.01 -16.45
C TRP A 309 8.34 -6.42 -16.31
N GLU A 310 7.27 -6.56 -15.52
CA GLU A 310 6.55 -7.82 -15.33
C GLU A 310 5.96 -8.34 -16.64
N HIS A 311 5.54 -7.42 -17.53
CA HIS A 311 4.99 -7.75 -18.85
C HIS A 311 6.05 -7.80 -19.95
N GLY A 312 7.28 -8.21 -19.60
CA GLY A 312 8.33 -8.56 -20.56
C GLY A 312 9.35 -7.46 -20.87
N ALA A 313 9.21 -6.25 -20.31
CA ALA A 313 10.21 -5.19 -20.50
C ALA A 313 11.58 -5.52 -19.88
N LYS A 314 11.64 -6.49 -18.96
CA LYS A 314 12.91 -7.04 -18.46
C LYS A 314 13.83 -7.59 -19.56
N ASN A 315 13.23 -8.11 -20.63
CA ASN A 315 13.93 -8.68 -21.78
C ASN A 315 14.20 -7.66 -22.89
N TRP A 316 13.80 -6.41 -22.72
CA TRP A 316 14.04 -5.38 -23.72
C TRP A 316 15.50 -4.93 -23.71
N THR A 317 15.96 -4.47 -24.88
CA THR A 317 17.24 -3.77 -24.97
C THR A 317 17.19 -2.48 -24.15
N THR A 318 18.35 -1.99 -23.73
CA THR A 318 18.47 -0.71 -23.01
C THR A 318 17.87 0.44 -23.82
N GLU A 319 18.05 0.42 -25.14
CA GLU A 319 17.50 1.43 -26.06
C GLU A 319 15.96 1.39 -26.06
N LYS A 320 15.35 0.19 -26.11
CA LYS A 320 13.88 0.06 -26.08
C LYS A 320 13.31 0.50 -24.73
N ARG A 321 13.98 0.19 -23.60
CA ARG A 321 13.57 0.67 -22.27
C ARG A 321 13.68 2.19 -22.14
N ARG A 322 14.78 2.78 -22.63
CA ARG A 322 14.95 4.25 -22.65
C ARG A 322 13.92 4.94 -23.54
N ALA A 323 13.63 4.37 -24.71
CA ALA A 323 12.59 4.87 -25.60
C ALA A 323 11.23 4.79 -24.92
N PHE A 324 10.90 3.69 -24.22
CA PHE A 324 9.66 3.59 -23.43
C PHE A 324 9.57 4.63 -22.31
N PHE A 325 10.67 4.88 -21.62
CA PHE A 325 10.73 5.83 -20.52
C PHE A 325 10.49 7.29 -20.97
N ASN A 326 10.95 7.67 -22.16
CA ASN A 326 10.90 9.05 -22.65
C ASN A 326 9.80 9.29 -23.70
N ASP A 327 8.99 8.30 -24.06
CA ASP A 327 7.99 8.44 -25.13
C ASP A 327 6.74 9.21 -24.68
N PRO A 328 6.47 10.41 -25.24
CA PRO A 328 5.36 11.27 -24.82
C PRO A 328 3.98 10.59 -24.90
N ILE A 329 3.82 9.53 -25.71
CA ILE A 329 2.55 8.81 -25.82
C ILE A 329 2.08 8.20 -24.48
N GLY A 330 3.03 7.88 -23.61
CA GLY A 330 2.79 7.26 -22.31
C GLY A 330 3.06 8.19 -21.14
N LEU A 331 3.30 9.48 -21.38
CA LEU A 331 3.66 10.44 -20.33
C LEU A 331 2.53 11.43 -20.05
N PHE A 332 2.23 11.66 -18.78
CA PHE A 332 1.17 12.57 -18.34
C PHE A 332 1.62 13.49 -17.23
N VAL A 333 1.24 14.77 -17.31
CA VAL A 333 1.40 15.71 -16.20
C VAL A 333 0.23 15.52 -15.24
N VAL A 334 0.50 14.97 -14.06
CA VAL A 334 -0.53 14.60 -13.07
C VAL A 334 -0.15 15.09 -11.68
N ASN A 335 -1.12 15.16 -10.77
CA ASN A 335 -0.83 15.47 -9.38
C ASN A 335 0.05 14.38 -8.72
N ALA A 336 1.07 14.81 -7.96
CA ALA A 336 2.01 13.90 -7.32
C ALA A 336 1.33 12.90 -6.36
N ALA A 337 0.33 13.32 -5.58
CA ALA A 337 -0.34 12.45 -4.62
C ALA A 337 -1.18 11.36 -5.32
N VAL A 338 -1.89 11.73 -6.39
CA VAL A 338 -2.69 10.77 -7.18
C VAL A 338 -1.77 9.80 -7.93
N ASN A 339 -0.61 10.26 -8.40
CA ASN A 339 0.40 9.38 -9.01
C ASN A 339 0.97 8.37 -8.00
N GLN A 340 1.25 8.81 -6.77
CA GLN A 340 1.68 7.93 -5.68
C GLN A 340 0.57 6.93 -5.29
N GLU A 341 -0.69 7.35 -5.34
CA GLU A 341 -1.84 6.48 -5.16
C GLU A 341 -1.99 5.46 -6.30
N LYS A 342 -1.64 5.78 -7.55
CA LYS A 342 -1.60 4.80 -8.65
C LYS A 342 -0.50 3.76 -8.41
N GLY A 343 0.70 4.21 -8.08
CA GLY A 343 1.85 3.33 -7.86
C GLY A 343 2.18 2.47 -9.09
N PRO A 344 2.52 1.17 -8.93
CA PRO A 344 2.88 0.30 -10.04
C PRO A 344 1.67 -0.39 -10.71
N ARG A 345 0.43 0.00 -10.41
CA ARG A 345 -0.77 -0.73 -10.83
C ARG A 345 -1.18 -0.41 -12.27
N GLY A 346 -1.71 -1.43 -12.95
CA GLY A 346 -2.37 -1.30 -14.24
C GLY A 346 -3.88 -1.02 -14.12
N PRO A 347 -4.60 -0.87 -15.24
CA PRO A 347 -6.01 -0.47 -15.25
C PRO A 347 -6.98 -1.43 -14.57
N LEU A 348 -6.61 -2.71 -14.44
CA LEU A 348 -7.42 -3.72 -13.75
C LEU A 348 -7.44 -3.54 -12.23
N ASP A 349 -6.44 -2.86 -11.67
CA ASP A 349 -6.26 -2.68 -10.22
C ASP A 349 -6.38 -1.22 -9.79
N TRP A 350 -6.26 -0.27 -10.72
CA TRP A 350 -6.39 1.15 -10.44
C TRP A 350 -6.91 1.93 -11.65
N LEU A 351 -7.84 2.85 -11.39
CA LEU A 351 -8.36 3.81 -12.36
C LEU A 351 -8.27 5.21 -11.78
N PRO A 352 -8.11 6.25 -12.64
CA PRO A 352 -8.09 7.62 -12.17
C PRO A 352 -9.41 8.00 -11.47
N PRO A 353 -9.36 8.78 -10.38
CA PRO A 353 -10.54 9.28 -9.68
C PRO A 353 -11.50 10.09 -10.57
N ASP A 354 -10.99 10.80 -11.58
CA ASP A 354 -11.82 11.47 -12.57
C ASP A 354 -12.45 10.44 -13.54
N GLU A 355 -13.71 10.10 -13.28
CA GLU A 355 -14.49 9.18 -14.13
C GLU A 355 -14.54 9.63 -15.60
N GLY A 356 -14.54 10.94 -15.86
CA GLY A 356 -14.56 11.49 -17.21
C GLY A 356 -13.30 11.16 -18.03
N PHE A 357 -12.21 10.79 -17.36
CA PHE A 357 -10.94 10.42 -17.98
C PHE A 357 -10.72 8.90 -18.07
N GLN A 358 -11.49 8.07 -17.36
CA GLN A 358 -11.24 6.62 -17.26
C GLN A 358 -11.23 5.90 -18.61
N CYS A 359 -12.18 6.20 -19.52
CA CYS A 359 -12.17 5.58 -20.86
C CYS A 359 -10.91 5.98 -21.66
N GLN A 360 -10.49 7.25 -21.56
CA GLN A 360 -9.26 7.71 -22.20
C GLN A 360 -8.02 7.04 -21.58
N TYR A 361 -8.02 6.84 -20.26
CA TYR A 361 -6.96 6.16 -19.55
C TYR A 361 -6.77 4.73 -20.08
N VAL A 362 -7.84 3.92 -20.11
CA VAL A 362 -7.81 2.52 -20.58
C VAL A 362 -7.41 2.43 -22.06
N THR A 363 -8.03 3.22 -22.93
CA THR A 363 -7.74 3.18 -24.37
C THR A 363 -6.34 3.68 -24.72
N ARG A 364 -5.81 4.68 -24.01
CA ARG A 364 -4.42 5.12 -24.17
C ARG A 364 -3.44 4.10 -23.60
N PHE A 365 -3.78 3.42 -22.50
CA PHE A 365 -2.94 2.35 -21.95
C PHE A 365 -2.79 1.24 -22.99
N GLN A 366 -3.89 0.79 -23.60
CA GLN A 366 -3.88 -0.20 -24.69
C GLN A 366 -3.03 0.25 -25.88
N ARG A 367 -3.10 1.55 -26.25
CA ARG A 367 -2.26 2.11 -27.32
C ARG A 367 -0.76 1.99 -27.02
N VAL A 368 -0.35 2.19 -25.78
CA VAL A 368 1.04 1.99 -25.35
C VAL A 368 1.42 0.51 -25.44
N LEU A 369 0.55 -0.41 -24.98
CA LEU A 369 0.80 -1.86 -25.09
C LEU A 369 1.04 -2.28 -26.54
N VAL A 370 0.20 -1.80 -27.47
CA VAL A 370 0.34 -2.08 -28.90
C VAL A 370 1.66 -1.51 -29.45
N LYS A 371 2.01 -0.26 -29.13
CA LYS A 371 3.24 0.38 -29.62
C LYS A 371 4.50 -0.38 -29.18
N TYR A 372 4.51 -0.85 -27.92
CA TYR A 372 5.66 -1.51 -27.33
C TYR A 372 5.65 -3.03 -27.42
N GLN A 373 4.60 -3.60 -28.04
CA GLN A 373 4.39 -5.04 -28.17
C GLN A 373 4.42 -5.72 -26.80
N ILE A 374 3.73 -5.10 -25.83
CA ILE A 374 3.47 -5.72 -24.54
C ILE A 374 2.26 -6.63 -24.71
N GLU A 375 2.47 -7.92 -24.52
CA GLU A 375 1.41 -8.92 -24.59
C GLU A 375 0.81 -9.14 -23.21
N LEU A 376 -0.51 -9.05 -23.15
CA LEU A 376 -1.28 -9.49 -21.99
C LEU A 376 -1.53 -10.98 -22.13
N ASP A 377 -1.59 -11.71 -21.02
CA ASP A 377 -2.14 -13.06 -21.09
C ASP A 377 -3.63 -13.03 -21.46
N ASP A 378 -4.18 -14.17 -21.87
CA ASP A 378 -5.57 -14.24 -22.33
C ASP A 378 -6.58 -13.82 -21.26
N THR A 379 -6.30 -14.10 -19.98
CA THR A 379 -7.19 -13.74 -18.86
C THR A 379 -7.15 -12.25 -18.61
N GLU A 380 -5.95 -11.66 -18.57
CA GLU A 380 -5.75 -10.23 -18.45
C GLU A 380 -6.37 -9.48 -19.62
N ARG A 381 -6.17 -9.96 -20.85
CA ARG A 381 -6.79 -9.39 -22.05
C ARG A 381 -8.30 -9.41 -21.95
N MET A 382 -8.91 -10.54 -21.60
CA MET A 382 -10.36 -10.62 -21.41
C MET A 382 -10.87 -9.65 -20.35
N ARG A 383 -10.18 -9.52 -19.21
CA ARG A 383 -10.56 -8.57 -18.15
C ARG A 383 -10.40 -7.12 -18.61
N PHE A 384 -9.33 -6.84 -19.36
CA PHE A 384 -9.04 -5.51 -19.88
C PHE A 384 -10.10 -5.10 -20.91
N ASP A 385 -10.48 -6.01 -21.81
CA ASP A 385 -11.53 -5.77 -22.80
C ASP A 385 -12.89 -5.55 -22.12
N ALA A 386 -13.23 -6.38 -21.11
CA ALA A 386 -14.46 -6.21 -20.33
C ALA A 386 -14.49 -4.86 -19.57
N LEU A 387 -13.37 -4.46 -18.98
CA LEU A 387 -13.22 -3.16 -18.31
C LEU A 387 -13.37 -2.00 -19.31
N SER A 388 -12.74 -2.11 -20.47
CA SER A 388 -12.83 -1.12 -21.55
C SER A 388 -14.27 -0.96 -22.01
N ASP A 389 -14.98 -2.07 -22.24
CA ASP A 389 -16.39 -2.07 -22.62
C ASP A 389 -17.26 -1.42 -21.54
N GLU A 390 -17.04 -1.75 -20.27
CA GLU A 390 -17.79 -1.19 -19.14
C GLU A 390 -17.60 0.32 -19.02
N ILE A 391 -16.38 0.82 -19.16
CA ILE A 391 -16.05 2.22 -18.88
C ILE A 391 -16.32 3.12 -20.10
N CYS A 392 -16.09 2.63 -21.31
CA CYS A 392 -16.21 3.44 -22.52
C CYS A 392 -17.64 3.51 -23.09
N HIS A 393 -18.56 2.69 -22.59
CA HIS A 393 -19.98 2.72 -22.99
C HIS A 393 -20.92 3.28 -21.89
N ARG A 394 -20.36 3.89 -20.84
CA ARG A 394 -21.10 4.57 -19.77
C ARG A 394 -21.70 5.91 -20.20
#